data_AF-A0A6C0KRD6-F1
#
_entry.id   AF-A0A6C0KRD6-F1
#
_cell.length_a   1.000
_cell.length_b   1.000
_cell.length_c   1.000
_cell.angle_alpha   90.00
_cell.angle_beta   90.00
_cell.angle_gamma   90.00
#
_symmetry.space_group_name_H-M   'P 1'
#
loop_
_entity.id
_entity.type
_entity.pdbx_description
1 polymer ?
#
loop_
_entity_poly.entity_id
_entity_poly.type
_entity_poly.pdbx_seq_one_letter_code
_entity_poly.pdbx_strand_id
1 'polypeptide(L)'
;MYNLKLKDWIENNKDKLNWKALSLNPNAIPLLEANPDKIKWLYLSANPNAIHLLEANPDKINWSGIIGNPNAIHLIAKNKNKIKWPMLSCNCNAISLLEQNPDKINWPLLSRNPNAIHLLEANPDKIIWNYLSANPNAIHLLEANPDKINWDYLSMNPNAIHLLEANPDKIDWYLLLRNPNAIPLLEKNLDKIDWYMLSANCNSISLIERNQDKLECWHLLSANCNAIHLLEKNQDKIKWDYLSENPSIFELDYEALDRRCLIYKEELIQKVFHPSRIQKLLDMGICIDDLDDCL
;
A
#
# COMPACT_ATOMS: atom_id res chain seq x y z
N MET A 1 12.84 -7.88 -8.02
CA MET A 1 11.70 -8.37 -7.24
C MET A 1 12.24 -8.94 -5.94
N TYR A 2 11.61 -8.65 -4.80
CA TYR A 2 12.03 -9.21 -3.51
C TYR A 2 11.79 -10.73 -3.51
N ASN A 3 12.76 -11.52 -3.07
CA ASN A 3 12.56 -12.95 -2.86
C ASN A 3 11.71 -13.11 -1.61
N LEU A 4 10.40 -13.28 -1.80
CA LEU A 4 9.43 -13.47 -0.73
C LEU A 4 8.93 -14.91 -0.73
N LYS A 5 8.76 -15.47 0.47
CA LYS A 5 8.11 -16.76 0.70
C LYS A 5 6.97 -16.61 1.70
N LEU A 6 6.05 -17.56 1.73
CA LEU A 6 5.05 -17.62 2.79
C LEU A 6 5.73 -17.89 4.15
N LYS A 7 5.19 -17.31 5.22
CA LYS A 7 5.57 -17.68 6.59
C LYS A 7 5.30 -19.16 6.82
N ASP A 8 6.14 -19.83 7.60
CA ASP A 8 6.09 -21.30 7.75
C ASP A 8 4.71 -21.81 8.21
N TRP A 9 4.06 -21.14 9.16
CA TRP A 9 2.72 -21.52 9.64
C TRP A 9 1.61 -21.30 8.60
N ILE A 10 1.83 -20.40 7.63
CA ILE A 10 0.93 -20.17 6.49
C ILE A 10 1.19 -21.23 5.42
N GLU A 11 2.44 -21.55 5.11
CA GLU A 11 2.80 -22.57 4.10
C GLU A 11 2.19 -23.93 4.48
N ASN A 12 2.19 -24.27 5.78
CA ASN A 12 1.53 -25.48 6.30
C ASN A 12 0.00 -25.50 6.12
N ASN A 13 -0.63 -24.37 5.79
CA ASN A 13 -2.07 -24.20 5.60
C ASN A 13 -2.40 -23.60 4.22
N LYS A 14 -1.50 -23.74 3.25
CA LYS A 14 -1.58 -23.11 1.93
C LYS A 14 -2.80 -23.49 1.12
N ASP A 15 -3.37 -24.66 1.37
CA ASP A 15 -4.63 -25.13 0.77
C ASP A 15 -5.83 -24.25 1.12
N LYS A 16 -5.77 -23.52 2.25
CA LYS A 16 -6.83 -22.61 2.70
C LYS A 16 -6.76 -21.23 2.05
N LEU A 17 -5.68 -20.92 1.34
CA LEU A 17 -5.49 -19.60 0.73
C LEU A 17 -6.36 -19.40 -0.51
N ASN A 18 -6.91 -18.20 -0.63
CA ASN A 18 -7.75 -17.78 -1.72
C ASN A 18 -6.93 -17.17 -2.85
N TRP A 19 -6.87 -17.87 -3.99
CA TRP A 19 -6.06 -17.46 -5.14
C TRP A 19 -6.57 -16.20 -5.85
N LYS A 20 -7.84 -15.81 -5.67
CA LYS A 20 -8.33 -14.51 -6.17
C LYS A 20 -7.70 -13.37 -5.36
N ALA A 21 -7.73 -13.48 -4.03
CA ALA A 21 -7.11 -12.55 -3.11
C ALA A 21 -5.58 -12.49 -3.30
N LEU A 22 -4.91 -13.65 -3.39
CA LEU A 22 -3.47 -13.71 -3.67
C LEU A 22 -3.12 -13.02 -5.00
N SER A 23 -3.95 -13.13 -6.03
CA SER A 23 -3.70 -12.46 -7.31
C SER A 23 -3.70 -10.93 -7.18
N LEU A 24 -4.42 -10.36 -6.22
CA LEU A 24 -4.41 -8.93 -5.91
C LEU A 24 -3.25 -8.54 -4.97
N ASN A 25 -2.77 -9.48 -4.16
CA ASN A 25 -1.75 -9.25 -3.14
C ASN A 25 -0.37 -8.93 -3.78
N PRO A 26 0.20 -7.74 -3.53
CA PRO A 26 1.46 -7.32 -4.16
C PRO A 26 2.67 -8.17 -3.75
N ASN A 27 2.62 -8.85 -2.60
CA ASN A 27 3.70 -9.69 -2.10
C ASN A 27 3.59 -11.15 -2.58
N ALA A 28 2.47 -11.53 -3.20
CA ALA A 28 2.23 -12.90 -3.65
C ALA A 28 2.84 -13.24 -5.01
N ILE A 29 3.53 -12.29 -5.66
CA ILE A 29 4.05 -12.50 -7.02
C ILE A 29 4.95 -13.75 -7.14
N PRO A 30 5.94 -14.01 -6.26
CA PRO A 30 6.75 -15.23 -6.36
C PRO A 30 5.92 -16.51 -6.25
N LEU A 31 4.90 -16.50 -5.39
CA LEU A 31 3.98 -17.63 -5.22
C LEU A 31 3.12 -17.85 -6.47
N LEU A 32 2.65 -16.78 -7.10
CA LEU A 32 1.87 -16.83 -8.33
C LEU A 32 2.72 -17.30 -9.52
N GLU A 33 3.96 -16.86 -9.63
CA GLU A 33 4.92 -17.32 -10.64
C GLU A 33 5.19 -18.82 -10.54
N ALA A 34 5.30 -19.34 -9.31
CA ALA A 34 5.44 -20.77 -9.06
C ALA A 34 4.15 -21.58 -9.32
N ASN A 35 2.99 -20.93 -9.47
CA ASN A 35 1.69 -21.56 -9.64
C ASN A 35 0.86 -20.86 -10.75
N PRO A 36 1.35 -20.85 -12.01
CA PRO A 36 0.79 -20.03 -13.08
C PRO A 36 -0.67 -20.41 -13.45
N ASP A 37 -1.06 -21.67 -13.24
CA ASP A 37 -2.41 -22.19 -13.46
C ASP A 37 -3.44 -21.62 -12.48
N LYS A 38 -3.00 -21.16 -11.31
CA LYS A 38 -3.87 -20.63 -10.26
C LYS A 38 -4.12 -19.13 -10.36
N ILE A 39 -3.33 -18.42 -11.18
CA ILE A 39 -3.43 -16.97 -11.38
C ILE A 39 -4.82 -16.57 -11.83
N LYS A 40 -5.42 -15.60 -11.11
CA LYS A 40 -6.70 -14.99 -11.47
C LYS A 40 -6.45 -13.62 -12.10
N TRP A 41 -6.24 -13.64 -13.42
CA TRP A 41 -5.84 -12.48 -14.24
C TRP A 41 -6.74 -11.25 -14.12
N LEU A 42 -8.03 -11.44 -13.87
CA LEU A 42 -8.97 -10.35 -13.54
C LEU A 42 -8.46 -9.49 -12.38
N TYR A 43 -8.01 -10.12 -11.29
CA TYR A 43 -7.52 -9.45 -10.08
C TYR A 43 -6.05 -9.06 -10.23
N LEU A 44 -5.23 -9.92 -10.85
CA LEU A 44 -3.82 -9.63 -11.13
C LEU A 44 -3.62 -8.33 -11.93
N SER A 45 -4.56 -8.00 -12.82
CA SER A 45 -4.47 -6.77 -13.63
C SER A 45 -4.40 -5.50 -12.77
N ALA A 46 -4.99 -5.50 -11.58
CA ALA A 46 -4.92 -4.40 -10.62
C ALA A 46 -3.70 -4.46 -9.68
N ASN A 47 -2.93 -5.55 -9.69
CA ASN A 47 -1.82 -5.76 -8.77
C ASN A 47 -0.60 -4.92 -9.18
N PRO A 48 -0.11 -4.01 -8.31
CA PRO A 48 0.98 -3.09 -8.64
C PRO A 48 2.30 -3.80 -8.97
N ASN A 49 2.55 -4.98 -8.40
CA ASN A 49 3.80 -5.72 -8.58
C ASN A 49 3.75 -6.76 -9.71
N ALA A 50 2.61 -6.88 -10.40
CA ALA A 50 2.41 -7.88 -11.46
C ALA A 50 2.69 -7.37 -12.89
N ILE A 51 3.29 -6.18 -13.03
CA ILE A 51 3.38 -5.52 -14.34
C ILE A 51 4.12 -6.37 -15.40
N HIS A 52 5.18 -7.06 -15.03
CA HIS A 52 5.95 -7.93 -15.93
C HIS A 52 5.15 -9.17 -16.36
N LEU A 53 4.29 -9.72 -15.48
CA LEU A 53 3.39 -10.82 -15.83
C LEU A 53 2.34 -10.37 -16.85
N LEU A 54 1.82 -9.14 -16.70
CA LEU A 54 0.87 -8.55 -17.64
C LEU A 54 1.52 -8.26 -18.99
N GLU A 55 2.75 -7.75 -19.00
CA GLU A 55 3.54 -7.53 -20.22
C GLU A 55 3.82 -8.83 -20.98
N ALA A 56 4.13 -9.91 -20.27
CA ALA A 56 4.36 -11.22 -20.87
C ALA A 56 3.06 -11.91 -21.36
N ASN A 57 1.88 -11.46 -20.91
CA ASN A 57 0.59 -12.07 -21.22
C ASN A 57 -0.48 -11.01 -21.60
N PRO A 58 -0.27 -10.27 -22.71
CA PRO A 58 -1.12 -9.13 -23.07
C PRO A 58 -2.58 -9.50 -23.38
N ASP A 59 -2.82 -10.75 -23.80
CA ASP A 59 -4.14 -11.33 -24.08
C ASP A 59 -4.97 -11.56 -22.82
N LYS A 60 -4.32 -11.70 -21.66
CA LYS A 60 -4.98 -11.97 -20.37
C LYS A 60 -5.29 -10.70 -19.58
N ILE A 61 -4.85 -9.54 -20.04
CA ILE A 61 -5.06 -8.27 -19.36
C ILE A 61 -6.55 -7.94 -19.26
N ASN A 62 -7.02 -7.73 -18.04
CA ASN A 62 -8.32 -7.14 -17.79
C ASN A 62 -8.22 -5.61 -17.79
N TRP A 63 -8.68 -4.99 -18.88
CA TRP A 63 -8.60 -3.54 -19.10
C TRP A 63 -9.49 -2.70 -18.17
N SER A 64 -10.47 -3.30 -17.49
CA SER A 64 -11.20 -2.62 -16.41
C SER A 64 -10.41 -2.59 -15.10
N GLY A 65 -9.69 -3.65 -14.76
CA GLY A 65 -8.91 -3.77 -13.53
C GLY A 65 -7.57 -3.04 -13.60
N ILE A 66 -6.95 -2.97 -14.78
CA ILE A 66 -5.63 -2.33 -14.98
C ILE A 66 -5.62 -0.84 -14.61
N ILE A 67 -6.78 -0.18 -14.62
CA ILE A 67 -6.91 1.23 -14.22
C ILE A 67 -6.51 1.43 -12.75
N GLY A 68 -6.71 0.43 -11.90
CA GLY A 68 -6.27 0.45 -10.51
C GLY A 68 -4.77 0.15 -10.33
N ASN A 69 -4.07 -0.27 -11.38
CA ASN A 69 -2.65 -0.59 -11.30
C ASN A 69 -1.80 0.69 -11.46
N PRO A 70 -1.09 1.14 -10.42
CA PRO A 70 -0.27 2.35 -10.48
C PRO A 70 0.89 2.24 -11.47
N ASN A 71 1.39 1.03 -11.72
CA ASN A 71 2.56 0.76 -12.54
C ASN A 71 2.22 0.42 -14.00
N ALA A 72 0.95 0.49 -14.39
CA ALA A 72 0.49 0.11 -15.72
C ALA A 72 0.25 1.28 -16.69
N ILE A 73 0.70 2.50 -16.35
CA ILE A 73 0.40 3.70 -17.13
C ILE A 73 0.89 3.61 -18.59
N HIS A 74 2.03 2.95 -18.84
CA HIS A 74 2.56 2.77 -20.20
C HIS A 74 1.72 1.78 -21.01
N LEU A 75 1.21 0.71 -20.39
CA LEU A 75 0.28 -0.23 -21.04
C LEU A 75 -1.03 0.46 -21.40
N ILE A 76 -1.55 1.27 -20.47
CA ILE A 76 -2.73 2.11 -20.64
C ILE A 76 -2.53 3.09 -21.81
N ALA A 77 -1.42 3.84 -21.81
CA ALA A 77 -1.11 4.83 -22.84
C ALA A 77 -1.03 4.23 -24.26
N LYS A 78 -0.56 2.98 -24.39
CA LYS A 78 -0.49 2.25 -25.66
C LYS A 78 -1.84 1.68 -26.14
N ASN A 79 -2.84 1.56 -25.25
CA ASN A 79 -4.10 0.87 -25.51
C ASN A 79 -5.33 1.73 -25.14
N LYS A 80 -5.29 3.03 -25.46
CA LYS A 80 -6.32 4.02 -25.07
C LYS A 80 -7.75 3.63 -25.46
N ASN A 81 -7.92 2.87 -26.54
CA ASN A 81 -9.22 2.41 -27.05
C ASN A 81 -9.89 1.33 -26.17
N LYS A 82 -9.15 0.69 -25.25
CA LYS A 82 -9.68 -0.38 -24.38
C LYS A 82 -10.12 0.12 -22.99
N ILE A 83 -9.97 1.42 -22.71
CA ILE A 83 -9.99 1.95 -21.35
C ILE A 83 -11.28 2.72 -21.06
N LYS A 84 -11.80 2.55 -19.84
CA LYS A 84 -12.89 3.38 -19.29
C LYS A 84 -12.31 4.67 -18.72
N TRP A 85 -12.21 5.71 -19.55
CA TRP A 85 -11.63 7.00 -19.21
C TRP A 85 -12.06 7.62 -17.86
N PRO A 86 -13.36 7.63 -17.47
CA PRO A 86 -13.76 8.26 -16.21
C PRO A 86 -13.03 7.71 -14.99
N MET A 87 -12.77 6.40 -14.95
CA MET A 87 -12.11 5.74 -13.81
C MET A 87 -10.62 6.12 -13.71
N LEU A 88 -10.01 6.58 -14.81
CA LEU A 88 -8.61 6.96 -14.85
C LEU A 88 -8.34 8.21 -14.01
N SER A 89 -9.33 9.08 -13.80
CA SER A 89 -9.21 10.27 -12.95
C SER A 89 -8.93 9.95 -11.47
N CYS A 90 -9.21 8.73 -11.01
CA CYS A 90 -8.78 8.26 -9.68
C CYS A 90 -7.36 7.68 -9.65
N ASN A 91 -6.71 7.42 -10.79
CA ASN A 91 -5.35 6.86 -10.81
C ASN A 91 -4.33 8.00 -10.69
N CYS A 92 -3.60 8.01 -9.56
CA CYS A 92 -2.59 9.01 -9.24
C CYS A 92 -1.42 9.08 -10.24
N ASN A 93 -1.16 8.00 -10.98
CA ASN A 93 -0.10 7.94 -12.00
C ASN A 93 -0.59 8.29 -13.40
N ALA A 94 -1.89 8.57 -13.57
CA ALA A 94 -2.47 8.88 -14.87
C ALA A 94 -2.62 10.37 -15.17
N ILE A 95 -2.12 11.25 -14.29
CA ILE A 95 -2.31 12.70 -14.39
C ILE A 95 -1.75 13.26 -15.71
N SER A 96 -0.54 12.87 -16.11
CA SER A 96 0.06 13.31 -17.38
C SER A 96 -0.73 12.87 -18.61
N LEU A 97 -1.40 11.70 -18.54
CA LEU A 97 -2.26 11.21 -19.60
C LEU A 97 -3.59 11.97 -19.64
N LEU A 98 -4.13 12.35 -18.48
CA LEU A 98 -5.36 13.16 -18.37
C LEU A 98 -5.14 14.60 -18.84
N GLU A 99 -3.98 15.19 -18.56
CA GLU A 99 -3.59 16.52 -19.06
C GLU A 99 -3.62 16.60 -20.60
N GLN A 100 -3.21 15.52 -21.27
CA GLN A 100 -3.24 15.43 -22.73
C GLN A 100 -4.65 15.17 -23.29
N ASN A 101 -5.63 14.86 -22.44
CA ASN A 101 -6.99 14.48 -22.83
C ASN A 101 -8.02 15.14 -21.88
N PRO A 102 -8.08 16.49 -21.82
CA PRO A 102 -8.88 17.20 -20.83
C PRO A 102 -10.39 16.93 -20.94
N ASP A 103 -10.88 16.60 -22.13
CA ASP A 103 -12.27 16.23 -22.39
C ASP A 103 -12.68 14.88 -21.74
N LYS A 104 -11.69 14.09 -21.31
CA LYS A 104 -11.89 12.78 -20.68
C LYS A 104 -11.87 12.83 -19.15
N ILE A 105 -11.57 14.00 -18.57
CA ILE A 105 -11.45 14.16 -17.12
C ILE A 105 -12.82 14.04 -16.45
N ASN A 106 -12.91 13.13 -15.48
CA ASN A 106 -14.02 13.09 -14.53
C ASN A 106 -13.64 13.92 -13.28
N TRP A 107 -14.11 15.17 -13.23
CA TRP A 107 -13.79 16.13 -12.17
C TRP A 107 -14.21 15.69 -10.75
N PRO A 108 -15.37 15.04 -10.54
CA PRO A 108 -15.69 14.43 -9.25
C PRO A 108 -14.62 13.45 -8.75
N LEU A 109 -14.18 12.53 -9.60
CA LEU A 109 -13.15 11.55 -9.27
C LEU A 109 -11.75 12.18 -9.14
N LEU A 110 -11.46 13.19 -9.96
CA LEU A 110 -10.21 13.95 -9.92
C LEU A 110 -10.08 14.78 -8.64
N SER A 111 -11.18 15.33 -8.11
CA SER A 111 -11.16 16.17 -6.90
C SER A 111 -10.63 15.42 -5.67
N ARG A 112 -10.82 14.10 -5.62
CA ARG A 112 -10.26 13.24 -4.55
C ARG A 112 -8.81 12.80 -4.83
N ASN A 113 -8.28 13.02 -6.02
CA ASN A 113 -6.97 12.51 -6.44
C ASN A 113 -5.83 13.41 -5.88
N PRO A 114 -4.96 12.90 -5.00
CA PRO A 114 -3.91 13.70 -4.39
C PRO A 114 -2.85 14.20 -5.38
N ASN A 115 -2.65 13.52 -6.51
CA ASN A 115 -1.68 13.93 -7.52
C ASN A 115 -2.27 14.93 -8.53
N ALA A 116 -3.55 15.28 -8.42
CA ALA A 116 -4.24 16.17 -9.35
C ALA A 116 -4.40 17.60 -8.84
N ILE A 117 -3.77 17.95 -7.71
CA ILE A 117 -4.03 19.23 -7.02
C ILE A 117 -3.80 20.44 -7.91
N HIS A 118 -2.74 20.45 -8.73
CA HIS A 118 -2.44 21.56 -9.64
C HIS A 118 -3.50 21.71 -10.76
N LEU A 119 -4.12 20.61 -11.20
CA LEU A 119 -5.22 20.69 -12.16
C LEU A 119 -6.48 21.29 -11.55
N LEU A 120 -6.73 21.00 -10.27
CA LEU A 120 -7.85 21.57 -9.53
C LEU A 120 -7.63 23.06 -9.27
N GLU A 121 -6.41 23.46 -8.90
CA GLU A 121 -6.02 24.87 -8.73
C GLU A 121 -6.16 25.69 -10.02
N ALA A 122 -5.79 25.09 -11.16
CA ALA A 122 -5.94 25.71 -12.47
C ALA A 122 -7.41 25.79 -12.95
N ASN A 123 -8.33 25.03 -12.35
CA ASN A 123 -9.73 24.93 -12.76
C ASN A 123 -10.67 24.99 -11.54
N PRO A 124 -10.70 26.11 -10.81
CA PRO A 124 -11.43 26.22 -9.53
C PRO A 124 -12.95 26.02 -9.67
N ASP A 125 -13.53 26.33 -10.84
CA ASP A 125 -14.95 26.13 -11.14
C ASP A 125 -15.33 24.64 -11.27
N LYS A 126 -14.35 23.75 -11.46
CA LYS A 126 -14.54 22.30 -11.61
C LYS A 126 -14.37 21.53 -10.30
N ILE A 127 -13.92 22.20 -9.23
CA ILE A 127 -13.66 21.56 -7.95
C ILE A 127 -14.97 21.05 -7.34
N ILE A 128 -15.00 19.75 -7.03
CA ILE A 128 -16.07 19.16 -6.24
C ILE A 128 -15.63 19.10 -4.77
N TRP A 129 -16.00 20.13 -4.01
CA TRP A 129 -15.52 20.38 -2.64
C TRP A 129 -15.78 19.25 -1.65
N ASN A 130 -16.90 18.53 -1.80
CA ASN A 130 -17.14 17.31 -1.03
C ASN A 130 -15.96 16.35 -1.20
N TYR A 131 -15.67 15.92 -2.43
CA TYR A 131 -14.58 14.97 -2.69
C TYR A 131 -13.19 15.55 -2.44
N LEU A 132 -13.01 16.86 -2.60
CA LEU A 132 -11.77 17.56 -2.24
C LEU A 132 -11.48 17.48 -0.73
N SER A 133 -12.51 17.47 0.12
CA SER A 133 -12.34 17.40 1.57
C SER A 133 -11.66 16.10 2.03
N ALA A 134 -11.82 15.01 1.27
CA ALA A 134 -11.10 13.75 1.49
C ALA A 134 -9.69 13.71 0.85
N ASN A 135 -9.28 14.74 0.11
CA ASN A 135 -8.00 14.78 -0.59
C ASN A 135 -6.87 15.25 0.35
N PRO A 136 -5.88 14.38 0.65
CA PRO A 136 -4.81 14.73 1.60
C PRO A 136 -3.90 15.86 1.12
N ASN A 137 -3.81 16.10 -0.19
CA ASN A 137 -2.99 17.16 -0.75
C ASN A 137 -3.75 18.47 -0.95
N ALA A 138 -5.02 18.55 -0.51
CA ALA A 138 -5.87 19.74 -0.70
C ALA A 138 -6.09 20.56 0.59
N ILE A 139 -5.37 20.27 1.67
CA ILE A 139 -5.56 20.93 2.97
C ILE A 139 -5.48 22.46 2.86
N HIS A 140 -4.51 23.00 2.11
CA HIS A 140 -4.38 24.45 1.94
C HIS A 140 -5.57 25.09 1.23
N LEU A 141 -6.19 24.39 0.26
CA LEU A 141 -7.41 24.87 -0.40
C LEU A 141 -8.61 24.87 0.55
N LEU A 142 -8.70 23.86 1.42
CA LEU A 142 -9.75 23.73 2.42
C LEU A 142 -9.60 24.81 3.52
N GLU A 143 -8.39 25.05 4.00
CA GLU A 143 -8.08 26.13 4.95
C GLU A 143 -8.42 27.52 4.39
N ALA A 144 -8.18 27.74 3.10
CA ALA A 144 -8.53 28.99 2.43
C ALA A 144 -10.05 29.13 2.15
N ASN A 145 -10.84 28.06 2.24
CA ASN A 145 -12.28 28.03 1.93
C ASN A 145 -13.06 27.24 2.99
N PRO A 146 -13.06 27.68 4.26
CA PRO A 146 -13.62 26.90 5.37
C PRO A 146 -15.13 26.66 5.26
N ASP A 147 -15.85 27.53 4.54
CA ASP A 147 -17.28 27.44 4.26
C ASP A 147 -17.64 26.29 3.31
N LYS A 148 -16.67 25.78 2.54
CA LYS A 148 -16.87 24.71 1.55
C LYS A 148 -16.47 23.34 2.05
N ILE A 149 -15.93 23.25 3.27
CA ILE A 149 -15.47 21.99 3.84
C ILE A 149 -16.66 21.06 4.09
N ASN A 150 -16.57 19.86 3.54
CA ASN A 150 -17.41 18.73 3.94
C ASN A 150 -16.71 18.00 5.09
N TRP A 151 -17.20 18.20 6.32
CA TRP A 151 -16.55 17.72 7.55
C TRP A 151 -16.59 16.19 7.71
N ASP A 152 -17.63 15.54 7.18
CA ASP A 152 -17.73 14.08 7.13
C ASP A 152 -16.57 13.50 6.31
N TYR A 153 -16.37 14.00 5.09
CA TYR A 153 -15.27 13.55 4.22
C TYR A 153 -13.90 14.05 4.69
N LEU A 154 -13.84 15.20 5.37
CA LEU A 154 -12.62 15.67 6.02
C LEU A 154 -12.17 14.72 7.16
N SER A 155 -13.11 14.09 7.86
CA SER A 155 -12.80 13.16 8.94
C SER A 155 -12.00 11.94 8.44
N MET A 156 -12.15 11.56 7.17
CA MET A 156 -11.30 10.53 6.54
C MET A 156 -9.92 11.03 6.09
N ASN A 157 -9.69 12.34 6.06
CA ASN A 157 -8.49 12.94 5.47
C ASN A 157 -7.30 12.84 6.44
N PRO A 158 -6.23 12.09 6.09
CA PRO A 158 -5.10 11.87 6.99
C PRO A 158 -4.29 13.13 7.30
N ASN A 159 -4.40 14.18 6.48
CA ASN A 159 -3.69 15.44 6.68
C ASN A 159 -4.57 16.51 7.35
N ALA A 160 -5.81 16.18 7.76
CA ALA A 160 -6.75 17.12 8.35
C ALA A 160 -6.91 16.99 9.87
N ILE A 161 -6.08 16.19 10.55
CA ILE A 161 -6.22 15.93 11.99
C ILE A 161 -6.24 17.22 12.81
N HIS A 162 -5.41 18.22 12.47
CA HIS A 162 -5.39 19.51 13.18
C HIS A 162 -6.69 20.31 13.02
N LEU A 163 -7.32 20.26 11.84
CA LEU A 163 -8.62 20.92 11.61
C LEU A 163 -9.74 20.24 12.42
N LEU A 164 -9.70 18.91 12.51
CA LEU A 164 -10.64 18.11 13.28
C LEU A 164 -10.46 18.35 14.79
N GLU A 165 -9.23 18.37 15.30
CA GLU A 165 -8.93 18.69 16.70
C GLU A 165 -9.42 20.10 17.08
N ALA A 166 -9.35 21.07 16.16
CA ALA A 166 -9.86 22.42 16.37
C ALA A 166 -11.39 22.55 16.29
N ASN A 167 -12.10 21.54 15.73
CA ASN A 167 -13.54 21.55 15.51
C ASN A 167 -14.18 20.21 15.92
N PRO A 168 -14.09 19.81 17.20
CA PRO A 168 -14.50 18.48 17.65
C PRO A 168 -15.99 18.18 17.47
N ASP A 169 -16.83 19.21 17.41
CA ASP A 169 -18.28 19.14 17.18
C ASP A 169 -18.65 18.75 15.74
N LYS A 170 -17.71 18.87 14.79
CA LYS A 170 -17.91 18.58 13.37
C LYS A 170 -17.35 17.23 12.94
N ILE A 171 -16.74 16.49 13.86
CA ILE A 171 -16.11 15.20 13.54
C ILE A 171 -17.20 14.16 13.28
N ASP A 172 -17.15 13.56 12.10
CA ASP A 172 -17.81 12.27 11.86
C ASP A 172 -16.90 11.16 12.41
N TRP A 173 -17.23 10.70 13.62
CA TRP A 173 -16.46 9.66 14.30
C TRP A 173 -16.46 8.33 13.55
N TYR A 174 -17.53 7.99 12.83
CA TYR A 174 -17.59 6.76 12.06
C TYR A 174 -16.59 6.78 10.90
N LEU A 175 -16.52 7.90 10.18
CA LEU A 175 -15.57 8.08 9.09
C LEU A 175 -14.13 8.29 9.59
N LEU A 176 -13.94 8.92 10.76
CA LEU A 176 -12.64 9.10 11.39
C LEU A 176 -11.94 7.77 11.70
N LEU A 177 -12.68 6.71 12.02
CA LEU A 177 -12.10 5.38 12.30
C LEU A 177 -11.30 4.81 11.12
N ARG A 178 -11.61 5.26 9.90
CA ARG A 178 -10.90 4.88 8.66
C ARG A 178 -9.68 5.76 8.37
N ASN A 179 -9.46 6.81 9.15
CA ASN A 179 -8.34 7.72 8.98
C ASN A 179 -7.08 7.11 9.60
N PRO A 180 -6.01 6.85 8.81
CA PRO A 180 -4.80 6.21 9.30
C PRO A 180 -4.04 7.05 10.33
N ASN A 181 -4.25 8.37 10.37
CA ASN A 181 -3.56 9.29 11.27
C ASN A 181 -4.40 9.69 12.49
N ALA A 182 -5.62 9.16 12.63
CA ALA A 182 -6.54 9.55 13.71
C ALA A 182 -6.31 8.84 15.05
N ILE A 183 -5.37 7.89 15.14
CA ILE A 183 -5.15 7.10 16.36
C ILE A 183 -4.96 7.97 17.62
N PRO A 184 -4.15 9.04 17.63
CA PRO A 184 -4.00 9.89 18.82
C PRO A 184 -5.30 10.61 19.23
N LEU A 185 -6.16 10.94 18.27
CA LEU A 185 -7.45 11.58 18.53
C LEU A 185 -8.48 10.57 19.06
N LEU A 186 -8.47 9.35 18.52
CA LEU A 186 -9.31 8.24 18.97
C LEU A 186 -8.93 7.78 20.39
N GLU A 187 -7.63 7.74 20.72
CA GLU A 187 -7.15 7.39 22.07
C GLU A 187 -7.71 8.31 23.16
N LYS A 188 -7.94 9.59 22.85
CA LYS A 188 -8.53 10.57 23.76
C LYS A 188 -10.06 10.43 23.89
N ASN A 189 -10.71 9.67 23.01
CA ASN A 189 -12.17 9.61 22.85
C ASN A 189 -12.66 8.15 22.69
N LEU A 190 -12.26 7.27 23.60
CA LEU A 190 -12.56 5.83 23.53
C LEU A 190 -14.06 5.53 23.49
N ASP A 191 -14.91 6.39 24.04
CA ASP A 191 -16.37 6.26 24.02
C ASP A 191 -16.99 6.43 22.63
N LYS A 192 -16.24 7.01 21.68
CA LYS A 192 -16.68 7.22 20.29
C LYS A 192 -16.29 6.09 19.36
N ILE A 193 -15.53 5.11 19.84
CA ILE A 193 -14.95 4.07 19.00
C ILE A 193 -15.97 2.96 18.74
N ASP A 194 -16.31 2.78 17.46
CA ASP A 194 -16.82 1.51 16.95
C ASP A 194 -15.63 0.56 16.70
N TRP A 195 -15.45 -0.41 17.59
CA TRP A 195 -14.32 -1.36 17.55
C TRP A 195 -14.35 -2.30 16.34
N TYR A 196 -15.54 -2.57 15.80
CA TYR A 196 -15.67 -3.34 14.56
C TYR A 196 -15.03 -2.57 13.42
N MET A 197 -15.41 -1.30 13.25
CA MET A 197 -14.88 -0.46 12.17
C MET A 197 -13.40 -0.15 12.35
N LEU A 198 -12.95 0.06 13.60
CA LEU A 198 -11.54 0.34 13.91
C LEU A 198 -10.61 -0.82 13.54
N SER A 199 -11.10 -2.07 13.62
CA SER A 199 -10.33 -3.28 13.30
C SER A 199 -9.85 -3.33 11.84
N ALA A 200 -10.53 -2.60 10.94
CA ALA A 200 -10.11 -2.45 9.54
C ALA A 200 -8.98 -1.42 9.34
N ASN A 201 -8.68 -0.59 10.33
CA ASN A 201 -7.60 0.38 10.26
C ASN A 201 -6.28 -0.27 10.69
N CYS A 202 -5.34 -0.47 9.76
CA CYS A 202 -4.07 -1.13 10.08
C CYS A 202 -3.26 -0.39 11.17
N ASN A 203 -3.41 0.93 11.27
CA ASN A 203 -2.64 1.73 12.24
C ASN A 203 -3.22 1.63 13.66
N SER A 204 -4.41 1.06 13.83
CA SER A 204 -5.07 0.95 15.13
C SER A 204 -4.63 -0.26 15.96
N ILE A 205 -3.74 -1.11 15.42
CA ILE A 205 -3.43 -2.39 16.07
C ILE A 205 -2.95 -2.23 17.52
N SER A 206 -2.12 -1.21 17.79
CA SER A 206 -1.60 -0.97 19.14
C SER A 206 -2.69 -0.51 20.11
N LEU A 207 -3.73 0.16 19.62
CA LEU A 207 -4.90 0.56 20.41
C LEU A 207 -5.80 -0.64 20.68
N ILE A 208 -6.02 -1.49 19.68
CA ILE A 208 -6.80 -2.73 19.81
C ILE A 208 -6.13 -3.70 20.79
N GLU A 209 -4.80 -3.86 20.74
CA GLU A 209 -4.06 -4.74 21.65
C GLU A 209 -4.12 -4.32 23.12
N ARG A 210 -4.27 -3.02 23.38
CA ARG A 210 -4.48 -2.47 24.73
C ARG A 210 -5.91 -2.70 25.24
N ASN A 211 -6.84 -3.06 24.36
CA ASN A 211 -8.27 -3.26 24.64
C ASN A 211 -8.71 -4.64 24.16
N GLN A 212 -8.05 -5.69 24.65
CA GLN A 212 -8.22 -7.07 24.15
C GLN A 212 -9.64 -7.62 24.30
N ASP A 213 -10.41 -7.11 25.26
CA ASP A 213 -11.84 -7.45 25.43
C ASP A 213 -12.70 -7.02 24.23
N LYS A 214 -12.17 -6.19 23.32
CA LYS A 214 -12.83 -5.72 22.09
C LYS A 214 -12.45 -6.52 20.83
N LEU A 215 -11.58 -7.54 20.95
CA LEU A 215 -11.09 -8.37 19.84
C LEU A 215 -12.12 -9.40 19.36
N GLU A 216 -13.20 -8.93 18.72
CA GLU A 216 -14.25 -9.81 18.19
C GLU A 216 -14.19 -9.98 16.66
N CYS A 217 -13.57 -9.04 15.94
CA CYS A 217 -13.67 -8.91 14.48
C CYS A 217 -12.54 -9.59 13.70
N TRP A 218 -12.42 -10.91 13.84
CA TRP A 218 -11.30 -11.69 13.29
C TRP A 218 -11.20 -11.69 11.76
N HIS A 219 -12.30 -11.46 11.02
CA HIS A 219 -12.25 -11.29 9.56
C HIS A 219 -11.50 -10.02 9.16
N LEU A 220 -11.73 -8.90 9.85
CA LEU A 220 -11.02 -7.63 9.58
C LEU A 220 -9.57 -7.71 10.04
N LEU A 221 -9.31 -8.31 11.21
CA LEU A 221 -7.95 -8.54 11.69
C LEU A 221 -7.16 -9.45 10.74
N SER A 222 -7.81 -10.43 10.12
CA SER A 222 -7.15 -11.31 9.13
C SER A 222 -6.59 -10.52 7.93
N ALA A 223 -7.31 -9.49 7.46
CA ALA A 223 -6.83 -8.60 6.40
C ALA A 223 -5.83 -7.52 6.89
N ASN A 224 -5.74 -7.28 8.20
CA ASN A 224 -4.92 -6.21 8.77
C ASN A 224 -3.43 -6.59 8.77
N CYS A 225 -2.63 -5.87 7.98
CA CYS A 225 -1.21 -6.18 7.81
C CYS A 225 -0.38 -6.06 9.08
N ASN A 226 -0.82 -5.25 10.03
CA ASN A 226 -0.13 -5.05 11.29
C ASN A 226 -0.58 -6.04 12.38
N ALA A 227 -1.57 -6.90 12.10
CA ALA A 227 -2.11 -7.90 13.03
C ALA A 227 -1.49 -9.29 12.88
N ILE A 228 -0.49 -9.49 12.01
CA ILE A 228 0.01 -10.82 11.65
C ILE A 228 0.48 -11.64 12.86
N HIS A 229 1.12 -11.00 13.84
CA HIS A 229 1.59 -11.64 15.08
C HIS A 229 0.44 -12.04 16.02
N LEU A 230 -0.70 -11.34 15.98
CA LEU A 230 -1.90 -11.75 16.70
C LEU A 230 -2.54 -12.97 16.04
N LEU A 231 -2.58 -13.00 14.72
CA LEU A 231 -3.14 -14.11 13.94
C LEU A 231 -2.31 -15.39 14.13
N GLU A 232 -0.99 -15.28 14.17
CA GLU A 232 -0.09 -16.40 14.43
C GLU A 232 -0.35 -17.07 15.79
N LYS A 233 -0.73 -16.29 16.81
CA LYS A 233 -1.09 -16.78 18.15
C LYS A 233 -2.53 -17.31 18.25
N ASN A 234 -3.38 -17.01 17.28
CA ASN A 234 -4.83 -17.31 17.30
C ASN A 234 -5.28 -17.95 15.97
N GLN A 235 -4.56 -18.98 15.51
CA GLN A 235 -4.77 -19.56 14.19
C GLN A 235 -6.17 -20.16 13.98
N ASP A 236 -6.84 -20.55 15.07
CA ASP A 236 -8.21 -21.07 15.08
C ASP A 236 -9.26 -20.02 14.66
N LYS A 237 -8.95 -18.73 14.82
CA LYS A 237 -9.88 -17.62 14.53
C LYS A 237 -9.70 -17.02 13.14
N ILE A 238 -8.63 -17.41 12.45
CA ILE A 238 -8.25 -16.85 11.15
C ILE A 238 -9.35 -17.05 10.11
N LYS A 239 -9.62 -15.98 9.35
CA LYS A 239 -10.44 -16.04 8.14
C LYS A 239 -9.51 -16.01 6.93
N TRP A 240 -9.22 -17.20 6.40
CA TRP A 240 -8.20 -17.43 5.38
C TRP A 240 -8.43 -16.68 4.07
N ASP A 241 -9.69 -16.48 3.67
CA ASP A 241 -10.02 -15.65 2.49
C ASP A 241 -9.49 -14.22 2.64
N TYR A 242 -9.71 -13.60 3.80
CA TYR A 242 -9.23 -12.24 4.11
C TYR A 242 -7.72 -12.21 4.36
N LEU A 243 -7.19 -13.24 5.01
CA LEU A 243 -5.75 -13.38 5.24
C LEU A 243 -4.96 -13.46 3.93
N SER A 244 -5.55 -14.00 2.87
CA SER A 244 -4.90 -14.12 1.56
C SER A 244 -4.60 -12.75 0.91
N GLU A 245 -5.35 -11.71 1.27
CA GLU A 245 -5.09 -10.33 0.84
C GLU A 245 -3.98 -9.65 1.66
N ASN A 246 -3.68 -10.18 2.85
CA ASN A 246 -2.75 -9.58 3.78
C ASN A 246 -1.30 -9.74 3.27
N PRO A 247 -0.58 -8.65 2.98
CA PRO A 247 0.79 -8.72 2.45
C PRO A 247 1.80 -9.28 3.46
N SER A 248 1.47 -9.26 4.76
CA SER A 248 2.36 -9.70 5.85
C SER A 248 2.38 -11.22 6.05
N ILE A 249 1.60 -11.99 5.28
CA ILE A 249 1.71 -13.46 5.24
C ILE A 249 3.00 -13.93 4.55
N PHE A 250 3.68 -13.00 3.88
CA PHE A 250 4.97 -13.21 3.24
C PHE A 250 6.10 -12.64 4.08
N GLU A 251 7.27 -13.24 3.96
CA GLU A 251 8.52 -12.78 4.55
C GLU A 251 9.68 -12.94 3.58
N LEU A 252 10.81 -12.30 3.89
CA LEU A 252 12.01 -12.43 3.07
C LEU A 252 12.52 -13.87 3.11
N ASP A 253 12.72 -14.44 1.93
CA ASP A 253 13.44 -15.69 1.76
C ASP A 253 14.94 -15.42 1.86
N TYR A 254 15.45 -15.40 3.08
CA TYR A 254 16.87 -15.17 3.36
C TYR A 254 17.77 -16.20 2.68
N GLU A 255 17.33 -17.45 2.51
CA GLU A 255 18.12 -18.45 1.82
C GLU A 255 18.22 -18.16 0.32
N ALA A 256 17.11 -17.76 -0.32
CA ALA A 256 17.14 -17.35 -1.73
C ALA A 256 17.94 -16.06 -1.92
N LEU A 257 17.89 -15.14 -0.97
CA LEU A 257 18.74 -13.95 -0.97
C LEU A 257 20.21 -14.30 -0.82
N ASP A 258 20.57 -15.17 0.12
CA ASP A 258 21.94 -15.64 0.33
C ASP A 258 22.48 -16.31 -0.94
N ARG A 259 21.74 -17.29 -1.50
CA ARG A 259 22.08 -17.95 -2.76
C ARG A 259 22.30 -16.95 -3.90
N ARG A 260 21.49 -15.90 -3.98
CA ARG A 260 21.65 -14.85 -4.99
C ARG A 260 22.87 -13.99 -4.72
N CYS A 261 23.18 -13.67 -3.47
CA CYS A 261 24.35 -12.90 -3.09
C CYS A 261 25.66 -13.68 -3.31
N LEU A 262 25.62 -15.01 -3.28
CA LEU A 262 26.79 -15.85 -3.56
C LEU A 262 27.42 -15.56 -4.94
N ILE A 263 26.65 -15.14 -5.94
CA ILE A 263 27.19 -14.84 -7.28
C ILE A 263 28.15 -13.65 -7.27
N TYR A 264 27.97 -12.72 -6.33
CA TYR A 264 28.83 -11.55 -6.16
C TYR A 264 29.86 -11.75 -5.06
N LYS A 265 29.80 -12.87 -4.31
CA LYS A 265 30.68 -13.09 -3.15
C LYS A 265 32.14 -12.98 -3.54
N GLU A 266 32.54 -13.61 -4.63
CA GLU A 266 33.93 -13.58 -5.10
C GLU A 266 34.35 -12.18 -5.58
N GLU A 267 33.51 -11.49 -6.34
CA GLU A 267 33.77 -10.11 -6.79
C GLU A 267 33.85 -9.12 -5.60
N LEU A 268 32.94 -9.28 -4.62
CA LEU A 268 32.94 -8.48 -3.40
C LEU A 268 34.19 -8.73 -2.58
N ILE A 269 34.60 -10.00 -2.39
CA ILE A 269 35.87 -10.34 -1.71
C ILE A 269 37.04 -9.69 -2.46
N GLN A 270 37.12 -9.82 -3.78
CA GLN A 270 38.21 -9.21 -4.56
C GLN A 270 38.25 -7.68 -4.42
N LYS A 271 37.09 -7.02 -4.32
CA LYS A 271 36.99 -5.56 -4.18
C LYS A 271 37.24 -5.07 -2.75
N VAL A 272 36.76 -5.82 -1.75
CA VAL A 272 36.92 -5.51 -0.31
C VAL A 272 38.37 -5.75 0.10
N PHE A 273 38.95 -6.88 -0.29
CA PHE A 273 40.33 -7.25 0.00
C PHE A 273 41.32 -6.86 -1.11
N HIS A 274 40.94 -5.91 -2.00
CA HIS A 274 41.86 -5.44 -3.02
C HIS A 274 43.09 -4.79 -2.36
N PRO A 275 44.33 -5.11 -2.79
CA PRO A 275 45.56 -4.64 -2.12
C PRO A 275 45.62 -3.11 -1.93
N SER A 276 45.13 -2.33 -2.89
CA SER A 276 45.11 -0.87 -2.77
C SER A 276 44.14 -0.36 -1.69
N ARG A 277 43.05 -1.08 -1.42
CA ARG A 277 42.11 -0.73 -0.34
C ARG A 277 42.68 -1.09 1.01
N ILE A 278 43.30 -2.26 1.14
CA ILE A 278 44.01 -2.68 2.34
C ILE A 278 45.14 -1.70 2.66
N GLN A 279 45.98 -1.36 1.67
CA GLN A 279 47.06 -0.39 1.85
C GLN A 279 46.52 0.97 2.32
N LYS A 280 45.41 1.45 1.75
CA LYS A 280 44.77 2.70 2.18
C LYS A 280 44.31 2.66 3.65
N LEU A 281 43.76 1.54 4.12
CA LEU A 281 43.34 1.38 5.52
C LEU A 281 44.55 1.36 6.47
N LEU A 282 45.63 0.68 6.07
CA LEU A 282 46.90 0.69 6.81
C LEU A 282 47.51 2.11 6.86
N ASP A 283 47.49 2.84 5.75
CA ASP A 283 47.96 4.24 5.68
C ASP A 283 47.13 5.19 6.56
N MET A 284 45.87 4.83 6.85
CA MET A 284 45.00 5.54 7.80
C MET A 284 45.27 5.17 9.27
N GLY A 285 46.22 4.27 9.54
CA GLY A 285 46.61 3.85 10.88
C GLY A 285 45.78 2.71 11.48
N ILE A 286 44.95 2.03 10.68
CA ILE A 286 44.24 0.82 11.12
C ILE A 286 45.25 -0.32 11.17
N CYS A 287 45.32 -1.02 12.32
CA CYS A 287 46.21 -2.17 12.47
C CYS A 287 45.73 -3.33 11.59
N ILE A 288 46.65 -4.19 11.16
CA ILE A 288 46.32 -5.37 10.35
C ILE A 288 45.35 -6.32 11.09
N ASP A 289 45.45 -6.38 12.42
CA ASP A 289 44.60 -7.21 13.28
C ASP A 289 43.18 -6.63 13.43
N ASP A 290 42.98 -5.35 13.12
CA ASP A 290 41.69 -4.65 13.23
C ASP A 290 40.99 -4.52 11.85
N LEU A 291 41.58 -5.07 10.78
CA LEU A 291 41.04 -4.96 9.43
C LEU A 291 39.70 -5.68 9.28
N ASP A 292 39.50 -6.81 9.98
CA ASP A 292 38.27 -7.61 9.92
C ASP A 292 37.05 -6.85 10.46
N ASP A 293 37.24 -5.90 11.37
CA ASP A 293 36.18 -5.05 11.92
C ASP A 293 35.81 -3.87 10.99
N CYS A 294 36.65 -3.61 9.97
CA CYS A 294 36.52 -2.47 9.05
C CYS A 294 36.13 -2.85 7.62
N LEU A 295 36.06 -4.16 7.29
CA LEU A 295 35.85 -4.71 5.95
C LEU A 295 34.47 -5.37 5.81
#